data_AF-A0A7X9E615-F1
#
_entry.id   AF-A0A7X9E615-F1
#
_cell.length_a   1.000
_cell.length_b   1.000
_cell.length_c   1.000
_cell.angle_alpha   90.00
_cell.angle_beta   90.00
_cell.angle_gamma   90.00
#
_symmetry.space_group_name_H-M   'P 1'
#
loop_
_entity.id
_entity.type
_entity.pdbx_description
1 polymer ?
#
loop_
_entity_poly.entity_id
_entity_poly.type
_entity_poly.pdbx_seq_one_letter_code
_entity_poly.pdbx_strand_id
1 'polypeptide(L)'
;EKYIPGFSQLIDYIELSTPLSTEHFTGFNHGAIYGIPATPDRYKMKWIGPYTHIKNLYMSGADAFGHGIVGGLMGGALTAALSEKGIRGIPVVFKEAISFHKSLRR
;
A
#
# COMPACT_ATOMS: atom_id res chain seq x y z
N GLU A 1 16.57 -29.68 9.25
CA GLU A 1 15.14 -30.09 9.21
C GLU A 1 14.66 -30.56 10.60
N LYS A 2 14.74 -29.70 11.62
CA LYS A 2 14.51 -30.07 13.03
C LYS A 2 13.05 -30.39 13.38
N TYR A 3 12.10 -29.74 12.70
CA TYR A 3 10.67 -29.84 13.00
C TYR A 3 9.88 -30.62 11.94
N ILE A 4 10.37 -30.63 10.69
CA ILE A 4 9.75 -31.36 9.58
C ILE A 4 10.88 -32.08 8.83
N PRO A 5 11.19 -33.34 9.21
CA PRO A 5 12.19 -34.16 8.51
C PRO A 5 11.79 -34.43 7.06
N GLY A 6 12.75 -34.33 6.12
CA GLY A 6 12.52 -34.61 4.70
C GLY A 6 11.88 -33.46 3.90
N PHE A 7 11.63 -32.30 4.52
CA PHE A 7 11.10 -31.12 3.85
C PHE A 7 11.92 -30.67 2.62
N SER A 8 13.24 -30.77 2.67
CA SER A 8 14.11 -30.40 1.55
C SER A 8 13.95 -31.31 0.34
N GLN A 9 13.47 -32.54 0.53
CA GLN A 9 13.23 -33.48 -0.57
C GLN A 9 11.96 -33.15 -1.36
N LEU A 10 11.10 -32.27 -0.84
CA LEU A 10 9.84 -31.84 -1.47
C LEU A 10 9.99 -30.55 -2.29
N ILE A 11 11.20 -29.97 -2.35
CA ILE A 11 11.42 -28.68 -2.98
C ILE A 11 11.62 -28.86 -4.49
N ASP A 12 10.66 -28.39 -5.29
CA ASP A 12 10.76 -28.39 -6.76
C ASP A 12 11.45 -27.14 -7.32
N TYR A 13 11.37 -26.01 -6.61
CA TYR A 13 11.91 -24.71 -7.04
C TYR A 13 12.30 -23.85 -5.85
N ILE A 14 13.36 -23.05 -6.01
CA ILE A 14 13.87 -22.13 -4.98
C ILE A 14 14.07 -20.75 -5.59
N GLU A 15 13.49 -19.75 -4.94
CA GLU A 15 13.76 -18.34 -5.17
C GLU A 15 14.03 -17.65 -3.84
N LEU A 16 14.98 -16.70 -3.85
CA LEU A 16 15.39 -15.96 -2.66
C LEU A 16 15.12 -14.48 -2.84
N SER A 17 14.31 -13.93 -1.93
CA SER A 17 14.17 -12.48 -1.73
C SER A 17 14.89 -12.08 -0.44
N THR A 18 15.59 -10.96 -0.50
CA THR A 18 16.33 -10.38 0.62
C THR A 18 15.87 -8.94 0.86
N PRO A 19 16.28 -8.28 1.96
CA PRO A 19 16.07 -6.85 2.12
C PRO A 19 16.58 -6.02 0.93
N LEU A 20 17.70 -6.42 0.30
CA LEU A 20 18.21 -5.78 -0.92
C LEU A 20 17.25 -5.94 -2.10
N SER A 21 16.61 -7.11 -2.24
CA SER A 21 15.57 -7.34 -3.25
C SER A 21 14.36 -6.42 -3.01
N THR A 22 13.93 -6.29 -1.76
CA THR A 22 12.80 -5.40 -1.41
C THR A 22 13.13 -3.94 -1.74
N GLU A 23 14.31 -3.48 -1.35
CA GLU A 23 14.76 -2.12 -1.62
C GLU A 23 14.88 -1.86 -3.12
N HIS A 24 15.39 -2.82 -3.88
CA HIS A 24 15.48 -2.75 -5.34
C HIS A 24 14.09 -2.58 -5.99
N PHE A 25 13.09 -3.35 -5.57
CA PHE A 25 11.76 -3.33 -6.20
C PHE A 25 10.84 -2.21 -5.72
N THR A 26 10.98 -1.78 -4.47
CA THR A 26 10.04 -0.82 -3.85
C THR A 26 10.65 0.56 -3.64
N GLY A 27 11.98 0.68 -3.67
CA GLY A 27 12.69 1.90 -3.26
C GLY A 27 12.65 2.17 -1.76
N PHE A 28 12.09 1.25 -0.96
CA PHE A 28 12.07 1.40 0.50
C PHE A 28 13.44 1.07 1.08
N ASN A 29 14.06 2.09 1.68
CA ASN A 29 15.37 2.00 2.30
C ASN A 29 15.43 0.85 3.34
N HIS A 30 16.57 0.17 3.40
CA HIS A 30 16.83 -0.96 4.28
C HIS A 30 15.89 -2.16 4.07
N GLY A 31 15.27 -2.27 2.89
CA GLY A 31 14.32 -3.34 2.58
C GLY A 31 13.06 -3.31 3.44
N ALA A 32 12.64 -2.12 3.89
CA ALA A 32 11.43 -1.96 4.69
C ALA A 32 10.18 -2.27 3.85
N ILE A 33 9.71 -3.52 3.85
CA ILE A 33 8.57 -4.00 3.03
C ILE A 33 7.28 -3.18 3.20
N TYR A 34 7.16 -2.43 4.30
CA TYR A 34 6.04 -1.59 4.66
C TYR A 34 6.39 -0.09 4.69
N GLY A 35 7.55 0.31 4.16
CA GLY A 35 8.01 1.69 4.22
C GLY A 35 8.15 2.17 5.67
N ILE A 36 7.48 3.27 6.01
CA ILE A 36 7.56 3.91 7.33
C ILE A 36 6.96 2.98 8.39
N PRO A 37 7.71 2.59 9.44
CA PRO A 37 7.21 1.70 10.49
C PRO A 37 5.94 2.20 11.17
N ALA A 38 5.04 1.29 11.54
CA ALA A 38 3.77 1.59 12.22
C ALA A 38 3.94 1.97 13.71
N THR A 39 4.93 2.79 14.04
CA THR A 39 5.11 3.32 15.40
C THR A 39 4.12 4.46 15.66
N PRO A 40 3.85 4.82 16.93
CA PRO A 40 3.01 5.97 17.26
C PRO A 40 3.43 7.28 16.59
N ASP A 41 4.73 7.45 16.32
CA ASP A 41 5.26 8.66 15.69
C ASP A 41 4.87 8.80 14.21
N ARG A 42 4.65 7.68 13.51
CA ARG A 42 4.10 7.69 12.14
C ARG A 42 2.83 8.54 12.08
N TYR A 43 1.88 8.30 12.99
CA TYR A 43 0.58 8.98 12.98
C TYR A 43 0.64 10.47 13.36
N LYS A 44 1.80 10.95 13.82
CA LYS A 44 2.05 12.38 14.08
C LYS A 44 2.70 13.09 12.89
N MET A 45 3.18 12.35 11.89
CA MET A 45 3.82 12.91 10.70
C MET A 45 2.78 13.62 9.83
N LYS A 46 3.01 14.90 9.50
CA LYS A 46 2.09 15.70 8.68
C LYS A 46 2.29 15.56 7.18
N TRP A 47 3.38 14.92 6.77
CA TRP A 47 3.79 14.75 5.37
C TRP A 47 3.36 13.40 4.79
N ILE A 48 2.85 12.48 5.63
CA ILE A 48 2.27 11.23 5.19
C ILE A 48 0.76 11.45 5.03
N GLY A 49 0.28 11.39 3.79
CA GLY A 49 -1.10 11.72 3.47
C GLY A 49 -1.26 12.12 2.00
N PRO A 50 -2.50 12.27 1.54
CA PRO A 50 -2.80 12.50 0.12
C PRO A 50 -2.36 13.88 -0.38
N TYR A 51 -2.26 14.87 0.50
CA TYR A 51 -1.86 16.23 0.16
C TYR A 51 -0.37 16.45 0.38
N THR A 52 0.26 17.12 -0.57
CA THR A 52 1.63 17.64 -0.41
C THR A 52 1.61 19.15 -0.20
N HIS A 53 2.74 19.73 0.17
CA HIS A 53 2.91 21.19 0.27
C HIS A 53 3.02 21.85 -1.12
N ILE A 54 3.18 21.08 -2.19
CA ILE A 54 3.29 21.57 -3.56
C ILE A 54 1.88 21.56 -4.19
N LYS A 55 1.47 22.73 -4.71
CA LYS A 55 0.15 22.90 -5.32
C LYS A 55 -0.03 21.90 -6.48
N ASN A 56 -1.18 21.24 -6.49
CA ASN A 56 -1.57 20.24 -7.49
C ASN A 56 -0.67 19.00 -7.55
N LEU A 57 0.14 18.73 -6.52
CA LEU A 57 0.88 17.49 -6.34
C LEU A 57 0.29 16.69 -5.18
N TYR A 58 -0.05 15.43 -5.45
CA TYR A 58 -0.70 14.52 -4.51
C TYR A 58 0.13 13.25 -4.33
N MET A 59 0.01 12.62 -3.18
CA MET A 59 0.73 11.38 -2.84
C MET A 59 -0.26 10.24 -2.63
N SER A 60 0.00 9.10 -3.26
CA SER A 60 -0.86 7.91 -3.19
C SER A 60 -0.07 6.70 -2.66
N GLY A 61 -0.78 5.62 -2.31
CA GLY A 61 -0.19 4.39 -1.80
C GLY A 61 -0.30 4.25 -0.27
N ALA A 62 0.42 3.28 0.27
CA ALA A 62 0.30 2.88 1.67
C ALA A 62 0.66 4.01 2.66
N ASP A 63 1.65 4.83 2.34
CA ASP A 63 2.04 5.95 3.21
C ASP A 63 0.97 7.05 3.28
N ALA A 64 0.13 7.19 2.24
CA ALA A 64 -0.97 8.14 2.25
C ALA A 64 -2.13 7.72 3.17
N PHE A 65 -2.19 6.47 3.62
CA PHE A 65 -3.26 5.96 4.49
C PHE A 65 -2.75 4.94 5.53
N GLY A 66 -2.42 3.72 5.10
CA GLY A 66 -1.96 2.65 6.00
C GLY A 66 -1.19 1.54 5.26
N HIS A 67 -0.62 0.62 6.02
CA HIS A 67 0.16 -0.51 5.49
C HIS A 67 -0.69 -1.55 4.74
N GLY A 68 -0.01 -2.34 3.92
CA GLY A 68 -0.59 -3.49 3.23
C GLY A 68 -1.49 -3.14 2.04
N ILE A 69 -2.07 -4.17 1.44
CA ILE A 69 -2.87 -4.07 0.21
C ILE A 69 -4.07 -3.14 0.41
N VAL A 70 -4.80 -3.32 1.52
CA VAL A 70 -5.96 -2.48 1.87
C VAL A 70 -5.54 -1.03 2.04
N GLY A 71 -4.40 -0.79 2.70
CA GLY A 71 -3.90 0.56 2.91
C GLY A 71 -3.46 1.25 1.62
N GLY A 72 -2.80 0.53 0.71
CA GLY A 72 -2.47 1.03 -0.63
C GLY A 72 -3.71 1.34 -1.47
N LEU A 73 -4.72 0.46 -1.44
CA LEU A 73 -6.00 0.66 -2.13
C LEU A 73 -6.72 1.92 -1.61
N MET A 74 -6.85 2.04 -0.29
CA MET A 74 -7.51 3.19 0.33
C MET A 74 -6.74 4.48 0.08
N GLY A 75 -5.40 4.44 0.14
CA GLY A 75 -4.53 5.57 -0.22
C GLY A 75 -4.79 6.05 -1.65
N GLY A 76 -4.91 5.12 -2.60
CA GLY A 76 -5.28 5.43 -3.99
C GLY A 76 -6.67 6.05 -4.14
N ALA A 77 -7.69 5.43 -3.57
CA ALA A 77 -9.06 5.92 -3.66
C ALA A 77 -9.24 7.31 -3.04
N LEU A 78 -8.63 7.55 -1.88
CA LEU A 78 -8.67 8.85 -1.22
C LEU A 78 -7.93 9.92 -2.02
N THR A 79 -6.76 9.59 -2.56
CA THR A 79 -5.98 10.53 -3.36
C THR A 79 -6.76 10.98 -4.61
N ALA A 80 -7.39 10.05 -5.32
CA ALA A 80 -8.21 10.35 -6.49
C ALA A 80 -9.45 11.20 -6.13
N ALA A 81 -10.10 10.90 -5.00
CA ALA A 81 -11.23 11.70 -4.54
C ALA A 81 -10.82 13.15 -4.22
N LEU A 82 -9.71 13.30 -3.51
CA LEU A 82 -9.23 14.58 -3.01
C LEU A 82 -8.61 15.46 -4.10
N SER A 83 -8.05 14.87 -5.16
CA SER A 83 -7.47 15.62 -6.27
C SER A 83 -8.51 16.35 -7.14
N GLU A 84 -9.72 15.81 -7.26
CA GLU A 84 -10.76 16.43 -8.10
C GLU A 84 -11.84 17.18 -7.31
N LYS A 85 -12.41 16.56 -6.27
CA LYS A 85 -13.65 17.03 -5.62
C LYS A 85 -13.51 17.21 -4.11
N GLY A 86 -12.28 17.10 -3.60
CA GLY A 86 -12.04 17.07 -2.17
C GLY A 86 -12.81 15.93 -1.49
N ILE A 87 -13.25 16.14 -0.26
CA ILE A 87 -13.96 15.12 0.54
C ILE A 87 -15.25 14.65 -0.16
N ARG A 88 -15.89 15.51 -0.98
CA ARG A 88 -17.09 15.16 -1.76
C ARG A 88 -16.82 14.16 -2.87
N GLY A 89 -15.56 13.95 -3.26
CA GLY A 89 -15.15 12.94 -4.24
C GLY A 89 -15.16 11.52 -3.70
N ILE A 90 -15.08 11.34 -2.38
CA ILE A 90 -14.92 10.00 -1.78
C ILE A 90 -16.11 9.09 -2.14
N PRO A 91 -17.38 9.48 -1.92
CA PRO A 91 -18.51 8.63 -2.28
C PRO A 91 -18.59 8.33 -3.79
N VAL A 92 -18.12 9.27 -4.63
CA VAL A 92 -18.13 9.13 -6.09
C VAL A 92 -17.13 8.06 -6.52
N VAL A 93 -15.89 8.13 -6.03
CA VAL A 93 -14.84 7.15 -6.37
C VAL A 93 -15.26 5.74 -5.95
N PHE A 94 -15.80 5.57 -4.74
CA PHE A 94 -16.27 4.26 -4.30
C PHE A 94 -17.46 3.74 -5.11
N LYS A 95 -18.43 4.62 -5.45
CA LYS A 95 -19.55 4.25 -6.30
C LYS A 95 -19.08 3.78 -7.68
N GLU A 96 -18.13 4.49 -8.29
CA GLU A 96 -17.57 4.09 -9.58
C GLU A 96 -16.76 2.80 -9.48
N ALA A 97 -15.92 2.63 -8.45
CA ALA A 97 -15.17 1.39 -8.26
C ALA A 97 -16.10 0.15 -8.16
N ILE A 98 -17.23 0.28 -7.45
CA ILE A 98 -18.25 -0.77 -7.36
C ILE A 98 -18.97 -0.97 -8.71
N SER A 99 -19.14 0.07 -9.51
CA SER A 99 -19.79 -0.01 -10.83
C SER A 99 -19.00 -0.88 -11.82
N PHE A 100 -17.66 -0.87 -11.72
CA PHE A 100 -16.77 -1.68 -12.56
C PHE A 100 -16.78 -3.17 -12.23
N HIS A 101 -17.04 -3.55 -10.98
CA HIS A 101 -17.02 -4.95 -10.55
C HIS A 101 -18.45 -5.46 -10.33
N LYS A 102 -19.08 -5.94 -11.41
CA LYS A 102 -20.48 -6.42 -11.42
C LYS A 102 -20.80 -7.48 -10.36
N SER A 103 -19.81 -8.23 -9.86
CA SER A 103 -19.97 -9.23 -8.79
C SER A 103 -20.15 -8.63 -7.37
N LEU A 104 -19.83 -7.34 -7.17
CA LEU A 104 -20.04 -6.63 -5.90
C LEU A 104 -21.39 -5.90 -5.84
N ARG A 105 -22.14 -5.86 -6.96
CA ARG A 105 -23.55 -5.48 -6.99
C ARG A 105 -24.38 -6.70 -6.56
N ARG A 106 -24.53 -6.91 -5.26
CA ARG A 106 -25.65 -7.69 -4.75
C ARG A 106 -26.91 -6.84 -4.78
#